data_AF-A0A929XGQ6-F1
#
_entry.id   AF-A0A929XGQ6-F1
#
_cell.length_a   1.000
_cell.length_b   1.000
_cell.length_c   1.000
_cell.angle_alpha   90.00
_cell.angle_beta   90.00
_cell.angle_gamma   90.00
#
_symmetry.space_group_name_H-M   'P 1'
#
loop_
_entity.id
_entity.type
_entity.pdbx_description
1 polymer ?
#
loop_
_entity_poly.entity_id
_entity_poly.type
_entity_poly.pdbx_seq_one_letter_code
_entity_poly.pdbx_strand_id
1 'polypeptide(L)' 'MIYLFGDIVPVCKVGAILPDGLEIKKGNLRGVESNGMMCSCSELNIPLTLIGNQVEDRNNDIRS' A
#
# COMPACT_ATOMS: atom_id res chain seq x y z
N MET A 1 8.84 4.49 1.45
CA MET A 1 8.22 3.22 1.86
C MET A 1 9.08 2.10 1.31
N ILE A 2 9.71 1.31 2.18
CA ILE A 2 10.46 0.11 1.78
C ILE A 2 9.72 -1.06 2.40
N TYR A 3 9.44 -2.08 1.59
CA TYR A 3 8.81 -3.33 2.02
C TYR A 3 9.89 -4.42 2.10
N LEU A 4 9.82 -5.24 3.13
CA LEU A 4 10.66 -6.43 3.28
C LEU A 4 9.84 -7.70 3.04
N PHE A 5 10.55 -8.80 2.79
CA PHE A 5 9.91 -10.10 2.68
C PHE A 5 9.27 -10.50 4.02
N GLY A 6 8.02 -10.95 3.98
CA GLY A 6 7.23 -11.32 5.18
C GLY A 6 6.37 -10.18 5.74
N ASP A 7 6.41 -9.01 5.12
CA ASP A 7 5.62 -7.85 5.54
C ASP A 7 4.14 -8.03 5.23
N ILE A 8 3.29 -7.70 6.21
CA ILE A 8 1.84 -7.66 6.03
C ILE A 8 1.50 -6.25 5.55
N VAL A 9 0.98 -6.14 4.33
CA VAL A 9 0.68 -4.88 3.67
C VAL A 9 -0.75 -4.87 3.15
N PRO A 10 -1.45 -3.73 3.19
CA PRO A 10 -2.78 -3.64 2.60
C PRO A 10 -2.66 -3.58 1.07
N VAL A 11 -3.46 -4.40 0.39
CA VAL A 11 -3.45 -4.51 -1.07
C VAL A 11 -4.84 -4.23 -1.60
N CYS A 12 -4.93 -3.24 -2.48
CA CYS A 12 -6.11 -2.90 -3.24
C CYS A 12 -6.19 -3.83 -4.47
N LYS A 13 -7.16 -4.75 -4.47
CA LYS A 13 -7.39 -5.69 -5.59
C LYS A 13 -8.01 -4.97 -6.79
N VAL A 14 -7.92 -5.58 -7.96
CA VAL A 14 -8.60 -5.11 -9.17
C VAL A 14 -10.11 -4.99 -8.91
N GLY A 15 -10.68 -3.85 -9.30
CA GLY A 15 -12.07 -3.48 -9.02
C GLY A 15 -12.26 -2.77 -7.68
N ALA A 16 -11.22 -2.58 -6.88
CA ALA A 16 -11.27 -1.71 -5.71
C ALA A 16 -11.37 -0.24 -6.14
N ILE A 17 -12.17 0.52 -5.40
CA ILE A 17 -12.30 1.97 -5.56
C ILE A 17 -11.67 2.62 -4.33
N LEU A 18 -10.65 3.43 -4.55
CA LEU A 18 -9.99 4.17 -3.47
C LEU A 18 -10.86 5.36 -3.03
N PRO A 19 -10.60 5.91 -1.82
CA PRO A 19 -11.32 7.06 -1.29
C PRO A 19 -11.24 8.33 -2.16
N ASP A 20 -10.23 8.43 -3.01
CA ASP A 20 -10.05 9.52 -3.99
C ASP A 20 -10.87 9.32 -5.28
N GLY A 21 -11.55 8.18 -5.42
CA GLY A 21 -12.31 7.79 -6.61
C GLY A 21 -11.50 7.03 -7.65
N LEU A 22 -10.23 6.69 -7.39
CA LEU A 22 -9.41 5.90 -8.29
C LEU A 22 -9.86 4.43 -8.30
N GLU A 23 -10.24 3.95 -9.47
CA GLU A 23 -10.57 2.53 -9.69
C GLU A 23 -9.31 1.76 -10.09
N ILE A 24 -8.96 0.73 -9.30
CA ILE A 24 -7.80 -0.12 -9.58
C ILE A 24 -8.14 -1.09 -10.72
N LYS A 25 -7.44 -0.93 -11.83
CA LYS A 25 -7.56 -1.79 -13.03
C LYS A 25 -6.30 -2.62 -13.20
N LYS A 26 -6.46 -3.77 -13.86
CA LYS A 26 -5.30 -4.53 -14.33
C LYS A 26 -4.55 -3.70 -15.36
N GLY A 27 -3.24 -3.65 -15.23
CA GLY A 27 -2.40 -2.91 -16.15
C GLY A 27 -1.02 -3.54 -16.24
N ASN A 28 -0.38 -3.36 -17.39
CA ASN A 28 1.02 -3.73 -17.55
C ASN A 28 1.88 -2.54 -17.15
N LEU A 29 2.57 -2.66 -16.01
CA LEU A 29 3.51 -1.66 -15.54
C LEU A 29 4.91 -2.08 -15.99
N ARG A 30 5.49 -1.34 -16.95
CA ARG A 30 6.85 -1.58 -17.47
C ARG A 30 7.07 -3.02 -17.98
N GLY A 31 6.06 -3.59 -18.64
CA GLY A 31 6.12 -4.95 -19.21
C GLY A 31 5.81 -6.08 -18.22
N VAL A 32 5.47 -5.76 -16.97
CA VAL A 32 5.04 -6.72 -15.95
C VAL A 32 3.56 -6.51 -15.65
N GLU A 33 2.79 -7.60 -15.62
CA GLU A 33 1.38 -7.55 -15.28
C GLU A 33 1.21 -7.17 -13.79
N SER A 34 0.49 -6.09 -13.53
CA SER A 34 0.08 -5.68 -12.19
C SER A 34 -1.38 -6.05 -11.95
N ASN A 35 -1.63 -6.84 -10.91
CA ASN A 35 -2.95 -7.34 -10.51
C ASN A 35 -3.51 -6.61 -9.27
N GLY A 36 -3.00 -5.42 -8.97
CA GLY A 36 -3.45 -4.62 -7.84
C GLY A 36 -2.46 -3.52 -7.50
N MET A 37 -2.69 -2.86 -6.37
CA MET A 37 -1.84 -1.81 -5.85
C MET A 37 -1.58 -2.04 -4.37
N MET A 38 -0.31 -1.95 -3.95
CA MET A 38 0.03 -1.86 -2.53
C MET A 38 -0.31 -0.44 -2.08
N CYS A 39 -1.18 -0.31 -1.08
CA CYS A 39 -1.73 0.96 -0.65
C CYS A 39 -1.05 1.41 0.65
N SER A 40 -0.81 2.71 0.79
CA SER A 40 -0.35 3.35 2.03
C SER A 40 -1.54 3.83 2.87
N CYS A 41 -1.28 4.19 4.13
CA CYS A 41 -2.32 4.72 5.01
C CYS A 41 -2.92 6.01 4.48
N SER A 42 -2.06 6.86 3.90
CA SER A 42 -2.45 8.11 3.27
C SER A 42 -3.40 7.89 2.09
N GLU A 43 -3.12 6.91 1.24
CA GLU A 43 -3.97 6.56 0.08
C GLU A 43 -5.31 5.96 0.50
N LEU A 44 -5.36 5.28 1.65
CA LEU A 44 -6.60 4.72 2.21
C LEU A 44 -7.37 5.69 3.10
N ASN A 45 -6.87 6.91 3.31
CA ASN A 45 -7.43 7.89 4.25
C ASN A 45 -7.57 7.32 5.68
N ILE A 46 -6.63 6.44 6.07
CA ILE A 46 -6.59 5.85 7.39
C ILE A 46 -5.53 6.59 8.21
N PRO A 47 -5.88 7.15 9.37
CA PRO A 47 -4.89 7.77 10.25
C PRO A 47 -3.96 6.70 10.82
N LEU A 48 -2.65 6.97 10.77
CA LEU A 48 -1.58 6.11 11.29
C LEU A 48 -1.79 5.69 12.76
N THR A 49 -2.52 6.48 13.54
CA THR A 49 -2.84 6.17 14.93
C THR A 49 -3.80 5.00 15.14
N LEU A 50 -4.59 4.61 14.12
CA LEU A 50 -5.56 3.51 14.23
C LEU A 50 -4.97 2.13 13.92
N ILE A 51 -3.72 2.09 13.46
CA ILE A 51 -3.11 0.95 12.81
C ILE A 51 -1.72 0.78 13.43
N GLY A 52 -1.65 -0.01 14.51
CA GLY A 52 -0.42 -0.22 15.25
C GLY A 52 0.69 -0.85 14.39
N ASN A 53 1.90 -0.30 14.51
CA ASN A 53 3.15 -0.79 13.91
C ASN A 53 3.02 -1.14 12.43
N GLN A 54 2.68 -0.16 11.60
CA GLN A 54 2.68 -0.34 10.16
C GLN A 54 4.11 -0.45 9.61
N VAL A 55 4.23 -1.02 8.41
CA VAL A 55 5.51 -1.08 7.68
C VAL A 55 6.10 0.32 7.43
N GLU A 56 5.25 1.36 7.38
CA GLU A 56 5.69 2.75 7.32
C GLU A 56 6.47 3.16 8.57
N ASP A 57 6.04 2.74 9.76
CA ASP A 57 6.69 3.08 11.02
C ASP A 57 8.03 2.37 11.19
N ARG A 58 8.13 1.09 10.78
CA ARG A 58 9.40 0.34 10.84
C ARG A 58 10.50 0.98 9.99
N ASN A 59 10.17 1.71 8.92
CA ASN A 59 11.16 2.42 8.12
C ASN A 59 11.81 3.59 8.87
N ASN A 60 11.16 4.12 9.91
CA ASN A 60 11.74 5.17 10.75
C ASN A 60 12.71 4.61 11.79
N ASP A 61 12.54 3.36 12.22
CA ASP A 61 13.43 2.68 13.17
C ASP A 61 14.79 2.30 12.55
N ILE A 62 14.88 2.14 11.21
CA ILE A 62 16.14 1.85 10.50
C ILE A 62 17.05 3.10 10.41
N ARG A 63 16.53 4.29 10.74
CA ARG A 63 17.31 5.54 10.78
C ARG A 63 17.88 5.88 12.16
N SER A 64 17.78 4.97 13.13
CA SER A 64 18.38 5.09 14.47
C SER A 64 19.64 4.26 14.59
#